data_AF-A9ID23-F1
#
_entry.id   AF-A9ID23-F1
#
_cell.length_a   1.000
_cell.length_b   1.000
_cell.length_c   1.000
_cell.angle_alpha   90.00
_cell.angle_beta   90.00
_cell.angle_gamma   90.00
#
_symmetry.space_group_name_H-M   'P 1'
#
loop_
_entity.id
_entity.type
_entity.pdbx_description
1 polymer ?
#
loop_
_entity_poly.entity_id
_entity_poly.type
_entity_poly.pdbx_seq_one_letter_code
_entity_poly.pdbx_strand_id
1 'polypeptide(L)'
;MKKHTFFDRLRLWPWLLGALLTTTVVGVIAPHQLGLLIWSLSKLCLGAYLGYWIDRGIFCYARPGAVVEAAQAAARQGSTDGIAWTVACWCMMRRAVIIAAAVLALGLGV
;
A
#
# COMPACT_ATOMS: atom_id res chain seq x y z
N MET A 1 -27.58 -1.20 4.07
CA MET A 1 -26.44 -0.49 4.69
C MET A 1 -25.76 -1.42 5.68
N LYS A 2 -24.60 -2.00 5.36
CA LYS A 2 -23.83 -2.82 6.32
C LYS A 2 -23.26 -1.89 7.40
N LYS A 3 -23.61 -2.13 8.67
CA LYS A 3 -23.02 -1.41 9.80
C LYS A 3 -21.54 -1.81 9.89
N HIS A 4 -20.64 -0.97 9.37
CA HIS A 4 -19.22 -1.14 9.62
C HIS A 4 -18.96 -0.84 11.09
N THR A 5 -18.89 -1.90 11.89
CA THR A 5 -18.51 -1.82 13.30
C THR A 5 -17.13 -1.17 13.40
N PHE A 6 -16.90 -0.33 14.41
CA PHE A 6 -15.60 0.33 14.61
C PHE A 6 -14.43 -0.68 14.64
N PHE A 7 -14.69 -1.89 15.16
CA PHE A 7 -13.78 -3.03 15.14
C PHE A 7 -13.46 -3.59 13.74
N ASP A 8 -14.34 -3.46 12.74
CA ASP A 8 -14.00 -3.85 11.35
C ASP A 8 -12.94 -2.94 10.74
N ARG A 9 -12.89 -1.67 11.15
CA ARG A 9 -11.83 -0.75 10.71
C ARG A 9 -10.49 -1.04 11.39
N LEU A 10 -10.52 -1.68 12.56
CA LEU A 10 -9.37 -2.04 13.39
C LEU A 10 -8.95 -3.52 13.23
N ARG A 11 -9.13 -4.11 12.04
CA ARG A 11 -8.70 -5.49 11.74
C ARG A 11 -7.22 -5.77 12.02
N LEU A 12 -6.38 -4.73 11.99
CA LEU A 12 -4.94 -4.81 12.24
C LEU A 12 -4.55 -4.56 13.71
N TRP A 13 -5.52 -4.40 14.62
CA TRP A 13 -5.26 -4.09 16.03
C TRP A 13 -4.35 -5.10 16.76
N PRO A 14 -4.51 -6.44 16.60
CA PRO A 14 -3.60 -7.39 17.24
C PRO A 14 -2.14 -7.23 16.81
N TRP A 15 -1.91 -6.93 15.53
CA TRP A 15 -0.58 -6.68 14.98
C TRP A 15 0.01 -5.36 15.47
N LEU A 16 -0.81 -4.32 15.58
CA LEU A 16 -0.39 -3.03 16.14
C LEU A 16 0.02 -3.16 17.61
N LEU A 17 -0.78 -3.89 18.42
CA LEU A 17 -0.44 -4.18 19.81
C LEU A 17 0.88 -4.95 19.93
N GLY A 18 1.06 -5.98 19.11
CA GLY A 18 2.30 -6.74 19.08
C GLY A 18 3.52 -5.86 18.76
N ALA A 19 3.40 -4.99 17.75
CA ALA A 19 4.46 -4.04 17.37
C ALA A 19 4.77 -3.03 18.49
N LEU A 20 3.76 -2.50 19.17
CA LEU A 20 3.95 -1.59 20.30
C LEU A 20 4.63 -2.28 21.48
N LEU A 21 4.21 -3.51 21.80
CA LEU A 21 4.80 -4.30 22.89
C LEU A 21 6.29 -4.57 22.62
N THR A 22 6.62 -5.09 21.45
CA THR A 22 8.01 -5.42 21.08
C THR A 22 8.88 -4.17 20.99
N THR A 23 8.38 -3.08 20.41
CA THR A 23 9.08 -1.79 20.37
C THR A 23 9.36 -1.26 21.78
N THR A 24 8.40 -1.41 22.70
CA THR A 24 8.58 -1.00 24.11
C THR A 24 9.66 -1.83 24.79
N VAL A 25 9.65 -3.15 24.62
CA VAL A 25 10.67 -4.05 25.17
C VAL A 25 12.07 -3.71 24.64
N VAL A 26 12.21 -3.49 23.34
CA VAL A 26 13.47 -3.05 22.72
C VAL A 26 13.91 -1.69 23.26
N GLY A 27 12.98 -0.75 23.44
CA GLY A 27 13.28 0.57 24.00
C GLY A 27 13.84 0.54 25.43
N VAL A 28 13.40 -0.42 26.25
CA VAL A 28 13.91 -0.62 27.62
C VAL A 28 15.28 -1.29 27.61
N ILE A 29 15.50 -2.30 26.75
CA ILE A 29 16.74 -3.08 26.71
C ILE A 29 17.87 -2.33 25.99
N ALA A 30 17.54 -1.66 24.88
CA ALA A 30 18.50 -1.03 23.96
C ALA A 30 17.91 0.27 23.39
N PRO A 31 17.86 1.37 24.18
CA PRO A 31 17.20 2.61 23.78
C PRO A 31 17.80 3.26 22.52
N HIS A 32 19.08 3.02 22.24
CA HIS A 32 19.75 3.49 21.02
C HIS A 32 19.14 2.90 19.74
N GLN A 33 18.50 1.73 19.80
CA GLN A 33 17.88 1.07 18.65
C GLN A 33 16.56 1.73 18.23
N LEU A 34 15.93 2.51 19.09
CA LEU A 34 14.74 3.28 18.73
C LEU A 34 15.05 4.31 17.63
N GLY A 35 16.24 4.92 17.67
CA GLY A 35 16.70 5.81 16.61
C GLY A 35 16.86 5.10 15.27
N LEU A 36 17.40 3.87 15.27
CA LEU A 36 17.51 3.01 14.09
C LEU A 36 16.13 2.61 13.53
N LEU A 37 15.17 2.37 14.40
CA LEU A 37 13.79 2.07 14.02
C LEU A 37 13.13 3.28 13.34
N ILE A 38 13.27 4.47 13.92
CA ILE A 38 12.75 5.73 13.35
C ILE A 38 13.40 6.02 11.99
N TRP A 39 14.72 5.83 11.89
CA TRP A 39 15.44 5.94 10.62
C TRP A 39 14.88 4.98 9.56
N SER A 40 14.71 3.71 9.92
CA SER A 40 14.18 2.67 9.02
C SER A 40 12.75 2.98 8.58
N LEU A 41 11.90 3.42 9.50
CA LEU A 41 10.52 3.83 9.20
C LEU A 41 10.48 5.06 8.28
N SER A 42 11.38 6.02 8.49
CA SER A 42 11.49 7.20 7.63
C SER A 42 11.82 6.81 6.19
N LYS A 43 12.77 5.90 5.98
CA LYS A 43 13.09 5.35 4.65
C LYS A 43 11.89 4.64 4.01
N LEU A 44 11.15 3.85 4.79
CA LEU A 44 9.96 3.16 4.30
C LEU A 44 8.87 4.14 3.85
N CYS A 45 8.60 5.18 4.63
CA CYS A 45 7.66 6.24 4.29
C CYS A 45 8.07 7.00 3.02
N LEU A 46 9.34 7.37 2.91
CA LEU A 46 9.88 8.03 1.71
C LEU A 46 9.78 7.12 0.48
N GLY A 47 10.00 5.81 0.62
CA GLY A 47 9.89 4.83 -0.47
C GLY A 47 8.46 4.67 -0.96
N ALA A 48 7.51 4.58 -0.03
CA ALA A 48 6.09 4.55 -0.37
C ALA A 48 5.65 5.84 -1.09
N TYR A 49 6.12 7.00 -0.60
CA TYR A 49 5.85 8.29 -1.24
C TYR A 49 6.42 8.36 -2.65
N LEU A 50 7.71 8.03 -2.83
CA LEU A 50 8.37 8.03 -4.13
C LEU A 50 7.73 7.05 -5.11
N GLY A 51 7.50 5.80 -4.69
CA GLY A 51 6.85 4.79 -5.54
C GLY A 51 5.46 5.22 -6.01
N TYR A 52 4.70 5.90 -5.15
CA TYR A 52 3.41 6.48 -5.52
C TYR A 52 3.52 7.61 -6.54
N TRP A 53 4.49 8.51 -6.40
CA TRP A 53 4.70 9.60 -7.37
C TRP A 53 5.23 9.07 -8.71
N ILE A 54 6.11 8.07 -8.70
CA ILE A 54 6.60 7.40 -9.90
C ILE A 54 5.45 6.76 -10.69
N ASP A 55 4.58 5.99 -10.02
CA ASP A 55 3.39 5.41 -10.66
C ASP A 55 2.51 6.48 -11.31
N ARG A 56 2.28 7.60 -10.61
CA ARG A 56 1.47 8.71 -11.13
C ARG A 56 2.12 9.48 -12.27
N GLY A 57 3.44 9.67 -12.24
CA GLY A 57 4.18 10.39 -13.26
C GLY A 57 4.26 9.63 -14.57
N ILE A 58 4.59 8.33 -14.51
CA ILE A 58 4.77 7.49 -15.70
C ILE A 58 3.43 7.11 -16.34
N PHE A 59 2.39 6.89 -15.54
CA PHE A 59 1.11 6.34 -16.01
C PHE A 59 -0.07 7.29 -15.78
N CYS A 60 0.05 8.54 -16.23
CA CYS A 60 -1.00 9.55 -16.13
C CYS A 60 -2.33 9.10 -16.79
N TYR A 61 -2.26 8.33 -17.86
CA TYR A 61 -3.40 7.87 -18.67
C TYR A 61 -4.10 6.61 -18.13
N ALA A 62 -3.42 5.79 -17.31
CA ALA A 62 -3.92 4.49 -16.86
C ALA A 62 -4.01 4.44 -15.33
N ARG A 63 -4.77 5.39 -14.77
CA ARG A 63 -4.92 5.52 -13.32
C ARG A 63 -5.82 4.41 -12.78
N PRO A 64 -5.42 3.64 -11.75
CA PRO A 64 -6.17 2.47 -11.30
C PRO A 64 -7.64 2.76 -10.96
N GLY A 65 -7.94 3.93 -10.37
CA GLY A 65 -9.32 4.33 -10.09
C GLY A 65 -10.15 4.52 -11.36
N ALA A 66 -9.61 5.23 -12.35
CA ALA A 66 -10.28 5.46 -13.63
C ALA A 66 -10.50 4.16 -14.42
N VAL A 67 -9.53 3.23 -14.38
CA VAL A 67 -9.65 1.93 -15.07
C VAL A 67 -10.71 1.04 -14.41
N VAL A 68 -10.79 1.02 -13.08
CA VAL A 68 -11.83 0.29 -12.35
C VAL A 68 -13.21 0.89 -12.59
N GLU A 69 -13.33 2.22 -12.58
CA GLU A 69 -14.59 2.90 -12.88
C GLU A 69 -15.07 2.60 -14.31
N ALA A 70 -14.16 2.63 -15.28
CA ALA A 70 -14.46 2.24 -16.67
C ALA A 70 -14.92 0.78 -16.77
N ALA A 71 -14.25 -0.15 -16.07
CA ALA A 71 -14.65 -1.57 -16.03
C ALA A 71 -16.04 -1.76 -15.38
N GLN A 72 -16.34 -1.03 -14.31
CA GLN A 72 -17.66 -1.06 -13.68
C GLN A 72 -18.75 -0.46 -14.60
N ALA A 73 -18.44 0.62 -15.31
CA ALA A 73 -19.37 1.23 -16.27
C ALA A 73 -19.70 0.27 -17.42
N ALA A 74 -18.69 -0.42 -17.97
CA ALA A 74 -18.88 -1.45 -19.00
C ALA A 74 -19.74 -2.61 -18.49
N ALA A 75 -19.48 -3.09 -17.26
CA ALA A 75 -20.26 -4.16 -16.64
C ALA A 75 -21.73 -3.76 -16.42
N ARG A 76 -22.01 -2.50 -16.06
CA ARG A 76 -23.38 -1.97 -15.91
C ARG A 76 -24.13 -1.88 -17.23
N GLN A 77 -23.43 -1.71 -18.35
CA GLN A 77 -24.01 -1.66 -19.69
C GLN A 77 -24.27 -3.07 -20.27
N GLY A 78 -24.09 -4.13 -19.48
CA GLY A 78 -24.29 -5.51 -19.92
C GLY A 78 -23.15 -6.06 -20.77
N SER A 79 -22.04 -5.33 -20.92
CA SER A 79 -20.83 -5.86 -21.54
C SER A 79 -20.22 -6.89 -20.57
N THR A 80 -20.17 -8.14 -21.02
CA THR A 80 -19.60 -9.27 -20.26
C THR A 80 -18.14 -9.52 -20.64
N ASP A 81 -17.51 -8.55 -21.31
CA ASP A 81 -16.11 -8.65 -21.73
C ASP A 81 -15.22 -8.54 -20.49
N GLY A 82 -14.70 -9.68 -20.05
CA GLY A 82 -13.77 -9.77 -18.93
C GLY A 82 -12.47 -8.97 -19.14
N ILE A 83 -12.22 -8.49 -20.37
CA ILE A 83 -11.06 -7.71 -20.78
C ILE A 83 -10.92 -6.43 -19.92
N ALA A 84 -12.01 -5.73 -19.60
CA ALA A 84 -11.91 -4.52 -18.80
C ALA A 84 -11.41 -4.80 -17.36
N TRP A 85 -11.83 -5.93 -16.78
CA TRP A 85 -11.38 -6.38 -15.47
C TRP A 85 -9.94 -6.90 -15.49
N THR A 86 -9.51 -7.59 -16.56
CA THR A 86 -8.12 -8.04 -16.68
C THR A 86 -7.16 -6.85 -16.78
N VAL A 87 -7.52 -5.81 -17.55
CA VAL A 87 -6.74 -4.57 -17.63
C VAL A 87 -6.67 -3.86 -16.28
N ALA A 88 -7.79 -3.78 -15.55
CA ALA A 88 -7.82 -3.21 -14.20
C ALA A 88 -6.89 -3.98 -13.23
N CYS A 89 -6.94 -5.31 -13.24
CA CYS A 89 -6.06 -6.17 -12.45
C CYS A 89 -4.58 -5.94 -12.79
N TRP A 90 -4.25 -5.83 -14.08
CA TRP A 90 -2.87 -5.57 -14.51
C TRP A 90 -2.37 -4.19 -14.08
N CYS A 91 -3.21 -3.15 -14.18
CA CYS A 91 -2.89 -1.83 -13.67
C CYS A 91 -2.65 -1.83 -12.15
N MET A 92 -3.44 -2.59 -11.38
CA MET A 92 -3.23 -2.75 -9.94
C MET A 92 -1.93 -3.49 -9.63
N MET A 93 -1.63 -4.57 -10.36
CA MET A 93 -0.40 -5.34 -10.18
C MET A 93 0.83 -4.49 -10.47
N ARG A 94 0.83 -3.73 -11.58
CA ARG A 94 1.90 -2.77 -11.92
C ARG A 94 2.17 -1.80 -10.76
N ARG A 95 1.13 -1.18 -10.22
CA ARG A 95 1.27 -0.23 -9.10
C ARG A 95 1.84 -0.90 -7.85
N ALA A 96 1.39 -2.12 -7.55
CA ALA A 96 1.92 -2.90 -6.44
C ALA A 96 3.42 -3.19 -6.63
N VAL A 97 3.84 -3.59 -7.83
CA VAL A 97 5.24 -3.87 -8.16
C VAL A 97 6.11 -2.62 -8.06
N ILE A 98 5.66 -1.47 -8.57
CA ILE A 98 6.43 -0.21 -8.50
C ILE A 98 6.61 0.24 -7.04
N ILE A 99 5.55 0.19 -6.23
CA ILE A 99 5.62 0.55 -4.81
C ILE A 99 6.52 -0.43 -4.05
N ALA A 100 6.36 -1.75 -4.31
CA ALA A 100 7.21 -2.76 -3.69
C ALA A 100 8.69 -2.56 -4.06
N ALA A 101 9.00 -2.32 -5.33
CA ALA A 101 10.36 -2.05 -5.79
C ALA A 101 10.95 -0.80 -5.12
N ALA A 102 10.19 0.29 -5.01
CA ALA A 102 10.64 1.52 -4.34
C ALA A 102 10.91 1.31 -2.84
N VAL A 103 10.01 0.61 -2.14
CA VAL A 103 10.17 0.30 -0.72
C VAL A 103 11.33 -0.68 -0.48
N LEU A 104 11.47 -1.71 -1.31
CA LEU A 104 12.58 -2.67 -1.21
C LEU A 104 13.92 -2.00 -1.51
N ALA A 105 14.01 -1.12 -2.51
CA ALA A 105 15.25 -0.39 -2.81
C ALA A 105 15.75 0.45 -1.62
N LEU A 106 14.86 1.21 -0.97
CA LEU A 106 15.22 2.00 0.22
C LEU A 106 15.39 1.16 1.49
N GLY A 107 14.69 0.03 1.57
CA GLY A 107 14.80 -0.92 2.67
C GLY A 107 16.10 -1.70 2.65
N LEU A 108 16.58 -2.11 1.46
CA LEU A 108 17.75 -2.97 1.29
C LEU A 108 19.09 -2.23 1.31
N GLY A 109 19.15 -0.95 0.94
CA GLY A 109 20.44 -0.27 0.94
C GLY A 109 20.54 0.94 0.03
N VAL A 110 19.95 2.03 0.50
CA VAL A 110 20.54 3.37 0.35
C VAL A 110 20.75 3.93 1.76
#